data_AF-A0A7C9GER1-F1
#
_entry.id   AF-A0A7C9GER1-F1
#
_cell.length_a   1.000
_cell.length_b   1.000
_cell.length_c   1.000
_cell.angle_alpha   90.00
_cell.angle_beta   90.00
_cell.angle_gamma   90.00
#
_symmetry.space_group_name_H-M   'P 1'
#
loop_
_entity.id
_entity.type
_entity.pdbx_description
1 polymer ?
#
loop_
_entity_poly.entity_id
_entity_poly.type
_entity_poly.pdbx_seq_one_letter_code
_entity_poly.pdbx_strand_id
1 'polypeptide(L)'
;MFKVGDTVRNVARNVVGVVTETDGDVVYLEQPNGCEVNFPAAALVLESAFQARHDTTVHADAAAHRNDAVYDAVLARLYPSIIAMGRTGHAGATRVPGVAARSWEDLSSLQKLNAVSAATDVPVKAWIDSSRPGAKPAIGALQLSVLAAAGKKTPK
;
A
#
# COMPACT_ATOMS: atom_id res chain seq x y z
N MET A 1 10.93 -17.20 9.08
CA MET A 1 10.27 -18.06 10.08
C MET A 1 9.83 -17.17 11.23
N PHE A 2 8.57 -17.26 11.64
CA PHE A 2 8.02 -16.46 12.73
C PHE A 2 8.49 -17.00 14.08
N LYS A 3 8.50 -16.14 15.10
CA LYS A 3 8.86 -16.51 16.48
C LYS A 3 7.63 -16.45 17.36
N VAL A 4 7.62 -17.25 18.43
CA VAL A 4 6.64 -17.13 19.50
C VAL A 4 6.66 -15.69 20.04
N GLY A 5 5.48 -15.09 20.17
CA GLY A 5 5.29 -13.68 20.52
C GLY A 5 5.19 -12.73 19.32
N ASP A 6 5.53 -13.15 18.10
CA ASP A 6 5.31 -12.30 16.92
C ASP A 6 3.81 -12.10 16.68
N THR A 7 3.40 -10.87 16.38
CA THR A 7 2.05 -10.61 15.88
C THR A 7 2.04 -10.79 14.37
N VAL A 8 1.21 -11.70 13.87
CA VAL A 8 1.14 -12.05 12.45
C VAL A 8 -0.30 -12.03 11.96
N ARG A 9 -0.44 -11.89 10.64
CA ARG A 9 -1.72 -11.82 9.95
C ARG A 9 -1.81 -12.85 8.84
N ASN A 10 -2.95 -13.53 8.77
CA ASN A 10 -3.41 -14.18 7.56
C ASN A 10 -4.19 -13.16 6.72
N VAL A 11 -3.61 -12.71 5.61
CA VAL A 11 -4.19 -11.65 4.77
C VAL A 11 -5.49 -12.12 4.11
N ALA A 12 -5.53 -13.35 3.60
CA ALA A 12 -6.68 -13.88 2.88
C ALA A 12 -7.91 -14.08 3.79
N ARG A 13 -7.68 -14.45 5.05
CA ARG A 13 -8.75 -14.68 6.03
C ARG A 13 -9.00 -13.49 6.97
N ASN A 14 -8.22 -12.43 6.85
CA ASN A 14 -8.27 -11.26 7.71
C ASN A 14 -8.20 -11.60 9.22
N VAL A 15 -7.33 -12.55 9.56
CA VAL A 15 -7.11 -12.99 10.95
C VAL A 15 -5.79 -12.45 11.43
N VAL A 16 -5.77 -11.86 12.63
CA VAL A 16 -4.57 -11.41 13.33
C VAL A 16 -4.49 -12.14 14.67
N GLY A 17 -3.29 -12.59 15.02
CA GLY A 17 -3.02 -13.20 16.32
C GLY A 17 -1.54 -13.17 16.66
N VAL A 18 -1.25 -13.55 17.89
CA VAL A 18 0.11 -13.70 18.42
C VAL A 18 0.53 -15.15 18.24
N VAL A 19 1.72 -15.37 17.69
CA VAL A 19 2.26 -16.73 17.56
C VAL A 19 2.48 -17.33 18.94
N THR A 20 1.80 -18.43 19.24
CA THR A 20 1.98 -19.20 20.48
C THR A 20 2.92 -20.38 20.28
N GLU A 21 2.89 -20.98 19.09
CA GLU A 21 3.70 -22.15 18.75
C GLU A 21 4.00 -22.20 17.24
N THR A 22 5.11 -22.85 16.88
CA THR A 22 5.45 -23.17 15.49
C THR A 22 5.88 -24.63 15.41
N ASP A 23 5.16 -25.43 14.62
CA ASP A 23 5.44 -26.84 14.37
C ASP A 23 5.63 -27.06 12.87
N GLY A 24 6.90 -27.24 12.46
CA GLY A 24 7.28 -27.32 11.06
C GLY A 24 6.82 -26.10 10.26
N ASP A 25 5.92 -26.34 9.31
CA ASP A 25 5.32 -25.31 8.45
C ASP A 25 4.00 -24.74 8.99
N VAL A 26 3.52 -25.21 10.14
CA VAL A 26 2.28 -24.75 10.77
C VAL A 26 2.60 -23.79 11.91
N VAL A 27 1.87 -22.68 11.96
CA VAL A 27 1.99 -21.64 12.97
C VAL A 27 0.66 -21.51 13.69
N TYR A 28 0.70 -21.61 15.02
CA TYR A 28 -0.46 -21.47 15.90
C TYR A 28 -0.51 -20.04 16.42
N LEU A 29 -1.69 -19.44 16.33
CA LEU A 29 -1.96 -18.06 16.68
C LEU A 29 -3.03 -18.00 17.75
N GLU A 30 -2.79 -17.23 18.80
CA GLU A 30 -3.84 -16.82 19.73
C GLU A 30 -4.40 -15.46 19.31
N GLN A 31 -5.72 -15.41 19.12
CA GLN A 31 -6.44 -14.19 18.81
C GLN A 31 -6.80 -13.43 20.10
N PRO A 32 -7.06 -12.11 20.03
CA PRO A 32 -7.42 -11.32 21.22
C PRO A 32 -8.69 -11.77 21.96
N ASN A 33 -9.55 -12.56 21.30
CA ASN A 33 -10.74 -13.15 21.91
C ASN A 33 -10.45 -14.49 22.62
N GLY A 34 -9.18 -14.91 22.70
CA GLY A 34 -8.74 -16.17 23.29
C GLY A 34 -8.95 -17.39 22.37
N CYS A 35 -9.34 -17.20 21.11
CA CYS A 35 -9.41 -18.31 20.16
C CYS A 35 -8.03 -18.63 19.59
N GLU A 36 -7.66 -19.91 19.63
CA GLU A 36 -6.50 -20.43 18.92
C GLU A 36 -6.87 -20.86 17.50
N VAL A 37 -6.03 -20.47 16.55
CA VAL A 37 -6.17 -20.81 15.12
C VAL A 37 -4.81 -21.13 14.54
N ASN A 38 -4.75 -22.01 13.55
CA ASN A 38 -3.50 -22.41 12.94
C ASN A 38 -3.50 -22.20 11.42
N PHE A 39 -2.34 -21.79 10.89
CA PHE A 39 -2.15 -21.55 9.46
C PHE A 39 -0.79 -22.05 8.98
N PRO A 40 -0.65 -22.38 7.69
CA PRO A 40 0.65 -22.55 7.07
C PRO A 40 1.46 -21.25 7.17
N ALA A 41 2.75 -21.33 7.49
CA ALA A 41 3.65 -20.19 7.60
C ALA A 41 3.67 -19.34 6.31
N ALA A 42 3.57 -19.98 5.15
CA ALA A 42 3.52 -19.30 3.85
C ALA A 42 2.26 -18.42 3.66
N ALA A 43 1.20 -18.64 4.44
CA ALA A 43 -0.03 -17.85 4.40
C ALA A 43 -0.02 -16.64 5.35
N LEU A 44 1.06 -16.46 6.11
CA LEU A 44 1.18 -15.44 7.14
C LEU A 44 2.18 -14.36 6.75
N VAL A 45 1.95 -13.16 7.27
CA VAL A 45 2.86 -12.02 7.20
C VAL A 45 2.98 -11.40 8.60
N LEU A 46 4.11 -10.76 8.90
CA LEU A 46 4.22 -9.95 10.11
C LEU A 46 3.17 -8.83 10.08
N GLU A 47 2.40 -8.69 11.16
CA GLU A 47 1.38 -7.66 11.25
C GLU A 47 2.01 -6.27 11.15
N SER A 48 3.17 -6.06 11.78
CA SER A 48 3.91 -4.81 11.68
C SER A 48 4.36 -4.49 10.26
N ALA A 49 4.79 -5.49 9.48
CA ALA A 49 5.19 -5.30 8.08
C ALA A 49 3.97 -5.07 7.16
N PHE A 50 2.85 -5.72 7.46
CA PHE A 50 1.58 -5.47 6.79
C PHE A 50 1.10 -4.05 7.09
N GLN A 51 1.05 -3.67 8.36
CA GLN A 51 0.72 -2.33 8.79
C GLN A 51 1.68 -1.32 8.16
N ALA A 52 3.00 -1.46 8.20
CA ALA A 52 3.92 -0.50 7.57
C ALA A 52 3.67 -0.26 6.06
N ARG A 53 3.11 -1.24 5.34
CA ARG A 53 2.70 -1.10 3.93
C ARG A 53 1.34 -0.42 3.74
N HIS A 54 0.46 -0.56 4.73
CA HIS A 54 -0.91 -0.07 4.71
C HIS A 54 -1.15 1.11 5.66
N ASP A 55 -0.13 1.47 6.44
CA ASP A 55 -0.12 2.55 7.39
C ASP A 55 -0.12 3.82 6.57
N THR A 56 -1.27 4.46 6.61
CA THR A 56 -1.48 5.74 5.94
C THR A 56 -1.16 6.89 6.90
N THR A 57 -0.74 6.65 8.14
CA THR A 57 -0.35 7.75 9.02
C THR A 57 0.94 8.39 8.51
N VAL A 58 0.79 9.60 7.96
CA VAL A 58 1.92 10.50 7.76
C VAL A 58 2.26 11.04 9.14
N HIS A 59 3.47 10.75 9.64
CA HIS A 59 3.97 11.40 10.85
C HIS A 59 3.91 12.91 10.65
N ALA A 60 3.25 13.63 11.56
CA ALA A 60 3.06 15.08 11.45
C ALA A 60 4.31 15.89 11.86
N ASP A 61 5.50 15.33 11.67
CA ASP A 61 6.75 16.03 11.94
C ASP A 61 7.23 16.79 10.69
N ALA A 62 8.00 17.86 10.90
CA ALA A 62 8.48 18.71 9.81
C ALA A 62 9.40 17.96 8.83
N ALA A 63 10.00 16.84 9.24
CA ALA A 63 10.85 16.02 8.39
C ALA A 63 10.04 15.16 7.42
N ALA A 64 8.88 14.67 7.84
CA ALA A 64 7.92 13.93 7.02
C ALA A 64 7.29 14.82 5.94
N HIS A 65 7.04 16.09 6.25
CA HIS A 65 6.52 17.09 5.31
C HIS A 65 7.56 17.70 4.37
N ARG A 66 8.87 17.39 4.54
CA ARG A 66 9.95 18.02 3.76
C ARG A 66 9.79 17.89 2.23
N ASN A 67 9.08 16.83 1.81
CA ASN A 67 8.88 16.50 0.40
C ASN A 67 7.45 16.80 -0.08
N ASP A 68 6.59 17.43 0.74
CA ASP A 68 5.19 17.66 0.39
C ASP A 68 5.06 18.47 -0.89
N ALA A 69 5.84 19.56 -1.02
CA ALA A 69 5.86 20.36 -2.24
C ALA A 69 6.29 19.54 -3.48
N VAL A 70 7.14 18.53 -3.31
CA VAL A 70 7.53 17.61 -4.39
C VAL A 70 6.37 16.69 -4.75
N TYR A 71 5.68 16.12 -3.76
CA TYR A 71 4.53 15.25 -4.01
C TYR A 71 3.35 16.01 -4.63
N ASP A 72 3.09 17.23 -4.18
CA ASP A 72 2.09 18.15 -4.74
C ASP A 72 2.39 18.44 -6.22
N ALA A 73 3.66 18.79 -6.52
CA ALA A 73 4.08 19.07 -7.88
C ALA A 73 3.99 17.85 -8.80
N VAL A 74 4.25 16.65 -8.28
CA VAL A 74 4.07 15.40 -9.03
C VAL A 74 2.58 15.20 -9.33
N LEU A 75 1.71 15.26 -8.32
CA LEU A 75 0.26 15.08 -8.50
C LEU A 75 -0.33 16.08 -9.49
N ALA A 76 0.10 17.35 -9.44
CA ALA A 76 -0.33 18.39 -10.37
C ALA A 76 0.07 18.11 -11.83
N ARG A 77 1.10 17.28 -12.06
CA ARG A 77 1.58 16.87 -13.38
C ARG A 77 0.98 15.54 -13.85
N LEU A 78 0.23 14.85 -13.00
CA LEU A 78 -0.45 13.62 -13.37
C LEU A 78 -1.72 13.91 -14.16
N TYR A 79 -1.98 13.09 -15.16
CA TYR A 79 -3.21 13.09 -15.93
C TYR A 79 -4.37 12.68 -15.02
N PRO A 80 -5.57 13.27 -15.22
CA PRO A 80 -6.76 12.91 -14.47
C PRO A 80 -7.04 11.39 -14.46
N SER A 81 -6.76 10.69 -15.56
CA SER A 81 -6.94 9.24 -15.67
C SER A 81 -6.02 8.45 -14.72
N ILE A 82 -4.80 8.90 -14.49
CA ILE A 82 -3.87 8.26 -13.53
C ILE A 82 -4.36 8.49 -12.10
N ILE A 83 -4.81 9.71 -11.79
CA ILE A 83 -5.42 10.03 -10.50
C ILE A 83 -6.68 9.18 -10.26
N ALA A 84 -7.52 8.99 -11.28
CA ALA A 84 -8.72 8.17 -11.20
C ALA A 84 -8.41 6.68 -10.93
N MET A 85 -7.32 6.15 -11.49
CA MET A 85 -6.84 4.80 -11.17
C MET A 85 -6.46 4.68 -9.69
N GLY A 86 -5.70 5.64 -9.16
CA GLY A 86 -5.35 5.69 -7.73
C GLY A 86 -6.58 5.79 -6.83
N ARG A 87 -7.54 6.65 -7.17
CA ARG A 87 -8.80 6.81 -6.42
C ARG A 87 -9.66 5.55 -6.43
N THR A 88 -9.78 4.89 -7.58
CA THR A 88 -10.50 3.62 -7.71
C THR A 88 -9.81 2.52 -6.91
N GLY A 89 -8.48 2.43 -6.98
CA GLY A 89 -7.69 1.48 -6.20
C GLY A 89 -7.82 1.69 -4.70
N HIS A 90 -7.79 2.94 -4.24
CA HIS A 90 -8.01 3.31 -2.83
C HIS A 90 -9.40 2.93 -2.35
N ALA A 91 -10.44 3.21 -3.14
CA ALA A 91 -11.81 2.87 -2.79
C ALA A 91 -12.05 1.35 -2.69
N GLY A 92 -11.32 0.56 -3.50
CA GLY A 92 -11.36 -0.90 -3.50
C GLY A 92 -10.40 -1.57 -2.54
N ALA A 93 -9.57 -0.82 -1.80
CA ALA A 93 -8.58 -1.39 -0.90
C ALA A 93 -9.26 -2.11 0.28
N THR A 94 -8.73 -3.28 0.65
CA THR A 94 -9.22 -4.06 1.79
C THR A 94 -9.14 -3.24 3.06
N ARG A 95 -10.28 -3.08 3.75
CA ARG A 95 -10.33 -2.36 5.03
C ARG A 95 -9.58 -3.16 6.10
N VAL A 96 -8.67 -2.48 6.80
CA VAL A 96 -7.94 -3.03 7.93
C VAL A 96 -8.74 -2.73 9.21
N PRO A 97 -9.14 -3.74 10.00
CA PRO A 97 -9.82 -3.51 11.27
C PRO A 97 -8.99 -2.60 12.20
N GLY A 98 -9.63 -1.63 12.85
CA GLY A 98 -8.97 -0.67 13.74
C GLY A 98 -8.37 0.57 13.05
N VAL A 99 -8.29 0.59 11.71
CA VAL A 99 -7.84 1.76 10.94
C VAL A 99 -9.05 2.51 10.40
N ALA A 100 -9.20 3.78 10.79
CA ALA A 100 -10.27 4.63 10.28
C ALA A 100 -10.10 4.85 8.77
N ALA A 101 -11.12 4.50 8.00
CA ALA A 101 -11.13 4.75 6.57
C ALA A 101 -11.13 6.27 6.31
N ARG A 102 -10.16 6.75 5.53
CA ARG A 102 -10.10 8.14 5.08
C ARG A 102 -10.62 8.27 3.66
N SER A 103 -11.37 9.34 3.40
CA SER A 103 -11.78 9.67 2.03
C SER A 103 -10.56 10.07 1.20
N TRP A 104 -10.66 9.95 -0.12
CA TRP A 104 -9.58 10.36 -1.02
C TRP A 104 -9.16 11.83 -0.80
N GLU A 105 -10.12 12.70 -0.49
CA GLU A 105 -9.86 14.13 -0.33
C GLU A 105 -9.07 14.41 0.96
N ASP A 106 -9.26 13.59 2.00
CA ASP A 106 -8.56 13.68 3.29
C ASP A 106 -7.14 13.09 3.28
N LEU A 107 -6.71 12.53 2.14
CA LEU A 107 -5.36 12.01 1.97
C LEU A 107 -4.39 13.16 1.66
N SER A 108 -3.24 13.14 2.33
CA SER A 108 -2.04 13.88 1.94
C SER A 108 -1.55 13.48 0.56
N SER A 109 -0.68 14.29 -0.01
CA SER A 109 -0.13 14.06 -1.35
C SER A 109 0.73 12.81 -1.44
N LEU A 110 1.49 12.47 -0.39
CA LEU A 110 2.20 11.20 -0.33
C LEU A 110 1.25 10.00 -0.29
N GLN A 111 0.18 10.06 0.52
CA GLN A 111 -0.82 8.98 0.58
C GLN A 111 -1.53 8.80 -0.77
N LYS A 112 -1.89 9.90 -1.44
CA LYS A 112 -2.46 9.88 -2.80
C LYS A 112 -1.49 9.25 -3.80
N LEU A 113 -0.21 9.62 -3.73
CA LEU A 113 0.82 9.09 -4.62
C LEU A 113 1.12 7.61 -4.35
N ASN A 114 1.09 7.16 -3.10
CA ASN A 114 1.17 5.74 -2.73
C ASN A 114 -0.01 4.95 -3.29
N ALA A 115 -1.23 5.48 -3.20
CA ALA A 115 -2.42 4.85 -3.77
C ALA A 115 -2.34 4.76 -5.31
N VAL A 116 -1.86 5.81 -5.98
CA VAL A 116 -1.56 5.78 -7.41
C VAL A 116 -0.52 4.70 -7.72
N SER A 117 0.59 4.68 -6.99
CA SER A 117 1.66 3.69 -7.15
C SER A 117 1.17 2.25 -7.02
N ALA A 118 0.33 1.97 -6.03
CA ALA A 118 -0.28 0.66 -5.85
C ALA A 118 -1.21 0.29 -7.01
N ALA A 119 -2.02 1.23 -7.49
CA ALA A 119 -2.95 0.99 -8.59
C ALA A 119 -2.26 0.81 -9.96
N THR A 120 -1.12 1.44 -10.17
CA THR A 120 -0.40 1.42 -11.45
C THR A 120 0.78 0.47 -11.49
N ASP A 121 1.16 -0.11 -10.35
CA ASP A 121 2.40 -0.89 -10.18
C ASP A 121 3.67 -0.09 -10.57
N VAL A 122 3.65 1.22 -10.27
CA VAL A 122 4.78 2.13 -10.54
C VAL A 122 5.25 2.73 -9.23
N PRO A 123 6.51 2.55 -8.81
CA PRO A 123 7.01 3.08 -7.55
C PRO A 123 6.91 4.61 -7.45
N VAL A 124 6.63 5.13 -6.25
CA VAL A 124 6.58 6.59 -5.98
C VAL A 124 7.85 7.31 -6.45
N LYS A 125 9.01 6.68 -6.25
CA LYS A 125 10.29 7.20 -6.71
C LYS A 125 10.33 7.41 -8.23
N ALA A 126 9.73 6.51 -9.01
CA ALA A 126 9.68 6.63 -10.47
C ALA A 126 8.82 7.84 -10.89
N TRP A 127 7.67 8.07 -10.22
CA TRP A 127 6.87 9.26 -10.46
C TRP A 127 7.63 10.56 -10.18
N ILE A 128 8.36 10.60 -9.07
CA ILE A 128 9.20 11.74 -8.68
C ILE A 128 10.32 11.95 -9.70
N ASP A 129 11.07 10.91 -10.03
CA ASP A 129 12.22 11.01 -10.94
C ASP A 129 11.77 11.46 -12.33
N SER A 130 10.69 10.88 -12.86
CA SER A 130 10.12 11.26 -14.15
C SER A 130 9.49 12.65 -14.16
N SER A 131 9.08 13.18 -13.01
CA SER A 131 8.56 14.56 -12.90
C SER A 131 9.63 15.63 -13.06
N ARG A 132 10.93 15.29 -12.94
CA ARG A 132 12.00 16.29 -12.99
C ARG A 132 12.21 16.85 -14.40
N PRO A 133 12.63 18.11 -14.54
CA PRO A 133 13.05 18.65 -15.83
C PRO A 133 14.14 17.78 -16.47
N GLY A 134 13.99 17.44 -17.75
CA GLY A 134 14.96 16.62 -18.49
C GLY A 134 14.98 15.12 -18.15
N ALA A 135 14.03 14.63 -17.34
CA ALA A 135 13.98 13.22 -16.96
C ALA A 135 13.78 12.28 -18.17
N LYS A 136 14.34 11.07 -18.07
CA LYS A 136 14.21 9.99 -19.05
C LYS A 136 13.81 8.69 -18.34
N PRO A 137 12.57 8.19 -18.49
CA PRO A 137 11.48 8.79 -19.26
C PRO A 137 10.90 10.03 -18.56
N ALA A 138 10.43 11.00 -19.35
CA ALA A 138 9.67 12.13 -18.85
C ALA A 138 8.30 11.66 -18.33
N ILE A 139 7.72 12.38 -17.36
CA ILE A 139 6.45 11.99 -16.73
C ILE A 139 5.32 11.76 -17.73
N GLY A 140 5.24 12.54 -18.81
CA GLY A 140 4.24 12.30 -19.87
C GLY A 140 4.39 10.92 -20.53
N ALA A 141 5.62 10.49 -20.84
CA ALA A 141 5.89 9.19 -21.45
C ALA A 141 5.60 8.04 -20.47
N LEU A 142 5.98 8.19 -19.20
CA LEU A 142 5.67 7.22 -18.15
C LEU A 142 4.16 7.01 -18.03
N GLN A 143 3.38 8.09 -17.95
CA GLN A 143 1.93 8.01 -17.82
C GLN A 143 1.26 7.33 -19.02
N LEU A 144 1.70 7.67 -20.24
CA LEU A 144 1.19 7.00 -21.45
C LEU A 144 1.49 5.50 -21.45
N SER A 145 2.66 5.09 -20.96
CA SER A 145 3.01 3.67 -20.85
C SER A 145 2.09 2.93 -19.86
N VAL A 146 1.76 3.56 -18.72
CA VAL A 146 0.82 3.02 -17.73
C VAL A 146 -0.57 2.88 -18.32
N LEU A 147 -1.09 3.92 -18.99
CA LEU A 147 -2.41 3.88 -19.62
C LEU A 147 -2.48 2.83 -20.73
N ALA A 148 -1.42 2.69 -21.54
CA ALA A 148 -1.34 1.66 -22.57
C ALA A 148 -1.32 0.25 -21.97
N ALA A 149 -0.64 0.05 -20.83
CA ALA A 149 -0.65 -1.22 -20.12
C ALA A 149 -2.02 -1.52 -19.49
N ALA A 150 -2.68 -0.52 -18.93
CA ALA A 150 -4.02 -0.65 -18.35
C ALA A 150 -5.08 -1.00 -19.42
N GLY A 151 -5.05 -0.36 -20.59
CA GLY A 151 -5.97 -0.67 -21.68
C GLY A 151 -5.85 -2.09 -22.25
N LYS A 152 -4.67 -2.72 -22.12
CA LYS A 152 -4.44 -4.12 -22.49
C LYS A 152 -4.95 -5.13 -21.45
N LYS A 153 -5.17 -4.71 -20.20
CA LYS A 153 -5.61 -5.58 -19.09
C LYS A 153 -7.13 -5.76 -19.00
N THR A 154 -7.91 -5.14 -19.87
CA THR A 154 -9.36 -5.38 -20.00
C THR A 154 -9.61 -6.53 -21.00
N PRO A 155 -9.82 -7.79 -20.57
CA PRO A 155 -10.48 -8.76 -21.42
C PRO A 155 -11.95 -8.36 -21.60
N LYS A 156 -12.43 -8.61 -22.80
CA LYS A 156 -13.80 -8.37 -23.27
C LYS A 156 -14.80 -9.26 -22.55
#